data_AF-A0A849QU45-F1
#
_entry.id   AF-A0A849QU45-F1
#
_cell.length_a   1.000
_cell.length_b   1.000
_cell.length_c   1.000
_cell.angle_alpha   90.00
_cell.angle_beta   90.00
_cell.angle_gamma   90.00
#
_symmetry.space_group_name_H-M   'P 1'
#
loop_
_entity.id
_entity.type
_entity.pdbx_description
1 polymer ?
#
loop_
_entity_poly.entity_id
_entity_poly.type
_entity_poly.pdbx_seq_one_letter_code
_entity_poly.pdbx_strand_id
1 'polypeptide(L)'
;METVKVNGTVWNTGDKEANNVMITIIFTDTAHDRIVRKTVVEGVDLLPMGMQYIEFGSEYLREPTTPKTLVDTITLIEWKEDGQLKILSVRLPI
;
A
#
# COMPACT_ATOMS: atom_id res chain seq x y z
N MET A 1 10.73 -9.34 19.10
CA MET A 1 10.40 -8.91 17.73
C MET A 1 8.95 -8.46 17.75
N GLU A 2 8.68 -7.27 17.25
CA GLU A 2 7.34 -6.74 17.00
C GLU A 2 7.06 -6.80 15.50
N THR A 3 5.80 -7.09 15.13
CA THR A 3 5.38 -7.18 13.73
C THR A 3 4.32 -6.12 13.46
N VAL A 4 4.57 -5.28 12.46
CA VAL A 4 3.59 -4.33 11.91
C VAL A 4 3.05 -4.94 10.62
N LYS A 5 1.72 -5.04 10.50
CA LYS A 5 1.06 -5.66 9.34
C LYS A 5 0.09 -4.68 8.69
N VAL A 6 0.10 -4.65 7.37
CA VAL A 6 -0.88 -3.95 6.55
C VAL A 6 -1.53 -4.98 5.64
N ASN A 7 -2.85 -5.09 5.72
CA ASN A 7 -3.65 -5.87 4.79
C ASN A 7 -4.72 -4.96 4.19
N GLY A 8 -5.08 -5.19 2.94
CA GLY A 8 -6.11 -4.41 2.30
C GLY A 8 -6.64 -5.05 1.04
N THR A 9 -7.70 -4.45 0.53
CA THR A 9 -8.33 -4.80 -0.72
C THR A 9 -8.48 -3.54 -1.56
N VAL A 10 -8.17 -3.64 -2.85
CA VAL A 10 -8.32 -2.55 -3.81
C VAL A 10 -9.26 -3.00 -4.93
N TRP A 11 -10.14 -2.12 -5.36
CA TRP A 11 -11.00 -2.32 -6.53
C TRP A 11 -11.22 -0.98 -7.23
N ASN A 12 -11.46 -1.03 -8.53
CA ASN A 12 -11.66 0.17 -9.35
C ASN A 12 -13.15 0.55 -9.38
N THR A 13 -13.52 1.64 -8.71
CA THR A 13 -14.89 2.17 -8.71
C THR A 13 -15.19 3.12 -9.88
N GLY A 14 -14.20 3.40 -10.73
CA GLY A 14 -14.35 4.26 -11.91
C GLY A 14 -15.08 3.57 -13.06
N ASP A 15 -15.39 4.34 -14.10
CA ASP A 15 -16.00 3.89 -15.35
C ASP A 15 -14.98 3.42 -16.39
N LYS A 16 -13.69 3.70 -16.16
CA LYS A 16 -12.57 3.33 -17.04
C LYS A 16 -11.68 2.28 -16.38
N GLU A 17 -10.99 1.52 -17.22
CA GLU A 17 -10.01 0.54 -16.78
C GLU A 17 -8.78 1.23 -16.16
N ALA A 18 -8.38 0.75 -14.98
CA ALA A 18 -7.15 1.17 -14.33
C ALA A 18 -6.04 0.19 -14.73
N ASN A 19 -5.12 0.66 -15.58
CA ASN A 19 -4.08 -0.15 -16.18
C ASN A 19 -2.79 -0.11 -15.35
N ASN A 20 -2.01 -1.19 -15.35
CA ASN A 20 -0.70 -1.27 -14.73
C ASN A 20 -0.71 -0.78 -13.27
N VAL A 21 -1.68 -1.27 -12.49
CA VAL A 21 -1.82 -0.95 -11.07
C VAL A 21 -0.60 -1.48 -10.32
N MET A 22 -0.03 -0.61 -9.49
CA MET A 22 1.06 -0.91 -8.57
C MET A 22 0.64 -0.50 -7.15
N ILE A 23 0.85 -1.39 -6.18
CA ILE A 23 0.57 -1.13 -4.77
C ILE A 23 1.87 -1.28 -3.99
N THR A 24 2.27 -0.20 -3.32
CA THR A 24 3.48 -0.14 -2.50
C THR A 24 3.14 0.24 -1.07
N ILE A 25 3.57 -0.57 -0.11
CA ILE A 25 3.45 -0.27 1.32
C ILE A 25 4.76 0.34 1.81
N ILE A 26 4.66 1.50 2.45
CA ILE A 26 5.79 2.24 3.02
C ILE A 26 5.61 2.25 4.54
N PHE A 27 6.57 1.66 5.26
CA PHE A 27 6.66 1.70 6.71
C PHE A 27 7.73 2.73 7.10
N THR A 28 7.36 3.70 7.92
CA THR A 28 8.26 4.71 8.49
C THR A 28 8.36 4.50 9.99
N ASP A 29 9.50 3.94 10.39
CA ASP A 29 9.84 3.63 11.76
C ASP A 29 10.84 4.66 12.30
N THR A 30 10.30 5.73 12.87
CA THR A 30 11.11 6.83 13.40
C THR A 30 11.95 6.41 14.61
N ALA A 31 11.55 5.38 15.35
CA ALA A 31 12.28 4.92 16.53
C ALA A 31 13.59 4.21 16.17
N HIS A 32 13.66 3.61 14.99
CA HIS A 32 14.85 2.93 14.46
C HIS A 32 15.47 3.65 13.26
N ASP A 33 15.06 4.90 12.98
CA ASP A 33 15.46 5.70 11.81
C ASP A 33 15.40 4.89 10.49
N ARG A 34 14.28 4.18 10.27
CA ARG A 34 14.16 3.23 9.18
C ARG A 34 12.92 3.48 8.32
N ILE A 35 13.13 3.45 7.00
CA ILE A 35 12.05 3.46 6.01
C ILE A 35 12.12 2.15 5.21
N VAL A 36 11.03 1.39 5.19
CA VAL A 36 10.91 0.14 4.44
C VAL A 36 9.82 0.29 3.40
N ARG A 37 10.15 0.03 2.13
CA ARG A 37 9.21 0.07 1.01
C ARG A 37 9.02 -1.34 0.46
N LYS A 38 7.79 -1.76 0.26
CA LYS A 38 7.44 -3.08 -0.25
C LYS A 38 6.35 -2.97 -1.32
N THR A 39 6.72 -3.21 -2.57
CA THR A 39 5.75 -3.40 -3.66
C THR A 39 5.11 -4.77 -3.50
N VAL A 40 3.79 -4.79 -3.32
CA VAL A 40 3.01 -6.01 -3.07
C VAL A 40 2.17 -6.42 -4.27
N VAL A 41 1.93 -5.48 -5.20
CA VAL A 41 1.25 -5.69 -6.48
C VAL A 41 1.95 -4.84 -7.53
N GLU A 42 2.17 -5.41 -8.72
CA GLU A 42 2.80 -4.72 -9.85
C GLU A 42 2.21 -5.22 -11.17
N GLY A 43 1.83 -4.28 -12.05
CA GLY A 43 1.45 -4.58 -13.42
C GLY A 43 0.10 -5.29 -13.59
N VAL A 44 -0.82 -5.12 -12.64
CA VAL A 44 -2.16 -5.72 -12.70
C VAL A 44 -3.17 -4.71 -13.22
N ASP A 45 -4.05 -5.10 -14.13
CA ASP A 45 -5.16 -4.25 -14.57
C ASP A 45 -6.40 -4.48 -13.70
N LEU A 46 -7.18 -3.43 -13.46
CA LEU A 46 -8.44 -3.47 -12.73
C LEU A 46 -9.58 -2.99 -13.59
N LEU A 47 -10.50 -3.93 -13.86
CA LEU A 47 -11.73 -3.67 -14.60
C LEU A 47 -12.59 -2.60 -13.93
N PRO A 48 -13.32 -1.78 -14.72
CA PRO A 48 -14.17 -0.72 -14.19
C PRO A 48 -15.33 -1.26 -13.36
N MET A 49 -16.02 -0.36 -12.67
CA MET A 49 -17.28 -0.60 -11.95
C MET A 49 -17.20 -1.68 -10.85
N GLY A 50 -16.02 -1.89 -10.28
CA GLY A 50 -15.79 -2.81 -9.17
C GLY A 50 -15.92 -4.29 -9.56
N MET A 51 -15.79 -4.63 -10.84
CA MET A 51 -15.91 -6.02 -11.33
C MET A 51 -14.78 -6.94 -10.86
N GLN A 52 -13.68 -6.36 -10.38
CA GLN A 52 -12.51 -7.09 -9.88
C GLN A 52 -11.95 -6.40 -8.64
N TYR A 53 -11.38 -7.20 -7.74
CA TYR A 53 -10.62 -6.72 -6.60
C TYR A 53 -9.28 -7.45 -6.48
N ILE A 54 -8.32 -6.80 -5.83
CA ILE A 54 -7.00 -7.34 -5.48
C ILE A 54 -6.85 -7.27 -3.98
N GLU A 55 -6.60 -8.41 -3.35
CA GLU A 55 -6.16 -8.48 -1.96
C GLU A 55 -4.65 -8.35 -1.89
N PHE A 56 -4.15 -7.58 -0.91
CA PHE A 56 -2.73 -7.40 -0.68
C PHE A 56 -2.39 -7.42 0.80
N GLY A 57 -1.16 -7.81 1.11
CA GLY A 57 -0.65 -7.87 2.47
C GLY A 57 0.85 -7.58 2.50
N SER A 58 1.29 -6.90 3.56
CA SER A 58 2.71 -6.67 3.83
C SER A 58 2.98 -6.65 5.32
N GLU A 59 4.18 -7.07 5.70
CA GLU A 59 4.61 -7.03 7.09
C GLU A 59 6.02 -6.46 7.26
N TYR A 60 6.27 -5.82 8.39
CA TYR A 60 7.56 -5.29 8.80
C TYR A 60 7.90 -5.78 10.20
N LEU A 61 9.07 -6.40 10.34
CA LEU A 61 9.60 -6.88 11.62
C LEU A 61 10.60 -5.87 12.18
N ARG A 62 10.39 -5.48 13.45
CA ARG A 62 11.21 -4.52 14.17
C ARG A 62 11.55 -4.99 15.59
N GLU A 63 12.57 -4.37 16.17
CA GLU A 63 12.85 -4.52 17.58
C GLU A 63 11.77 -3.81 18.41
N PRO A 64 11.40 -4.33 19.60
CA PRO A 64 10.46 -3.64 20.48
C PRO A 64 11.07 -2.36 21.04
N THR A 65 10.26 -1.31 21.22
CA THR A 65 10.71 -0.05 21.84
C THR A 65 10.09 0.15 23.23
N THR A 66 10.81 0.83 24.12
CA THR A 66 10.31 1.24 25.45
C THR A 66 10.55 2.74 25.65
N PRO A 67 9.51 3.60 25.71
CA PRO A 67 8.09 3.26 25.55
C PRO A 67 7.76 2.75 24.13
N LYS A 68 6.61 2.10 23.98
CA LYS A 68 6.13 1.63 22.68
C LYS A 68 5.96 2.82 21.73
N THR A 69 6.50 2.73 20.52
CA THR A 69 6.33 3.73 19.46
C THR A 69 5.49 3.15 18.33
N LEU A 70 4.76 4.01 17.62
CA LEU A 70 4.01 3.64 16.42
C LEU A 70 4.91 3.57 15.19
N VAL A 71 4.45 2.88 14.16
CA VAL A 71 5.06 2.90 12.82
C VAL A 71 4.07 3.54 11.88
N ASP A 72 4.48 4.63 11.23
CA ASP A 72 3.63 5.27 10.25
C ASP A 72 3.60 4.43 8.98
N THR A 73 2.41 4.19 8.43
CA THR A 73 2.25 3.37 7.23
C THR A 73 1.51 4.11 6.14
N ILE A 74 2.03 4.02 4.92
CA ILE A 74 1.41 4.61 3.73
C ILE A 74 1.24 3.49 2.70
N THR A 75 0.02 3.34 2.21
CA THR A 75 -0.29 2.55 1.01
C THR A 75 -0.31 3.51 -0.17
N LEU A 76 0.66 3.36 -1.07
CA LEU A 76 0.75 4.08 -2.33
C LEU A 76 0.17 3.20 -3.44
N ILE A 77 -0.81 3.71 -4.16
CA ILE A 77 -1.46 3.04 -5.29
C ILE A 77 -1.24 3.90 -6.52
N GLU A 78 -0.65 3.32 -7.55
CA GLU A 78 -0.34 3.98 -8.81
C GLU A 78 -1.02 3.21 -9.94
N TRP A 79 -1.63 3.90 -10.90
CA TRP A 79 -2.24 3.27 -12.07
C TRP A 79 -2.23 4.21 -13.26
N LYS A 80 -2.49 3.68 -14.46
CA LYS A 80 -2.68 4.44 -15.68
C LYS A 80 -4.14 4.43 -16.10
N GLU A 81 -4.65 5.61 -16.43
CA GLU A 81 -5.99 5.81 -16.99
C GLU A 81 -5.83 6.74 -18.20
N ASP A 82 -6.28 6.31 -19.38
CA ASP A 82 -6.10 7.04 -20.65
C ASP A 82 -4.65 7.45 -20.92
N GLY A 83 -3.69 6.58 -20.56
CA GLY A 83 -2.25 6.84 -20.70
C GLY A 83 -1.66 7.81 -19.66
N GLN A 84 -2.46 8.38 -18.76
CA GLN A 84 -2.00 9.26 -17.70
C GLN A 84 -1.77 8.50 -16.39
N LEU A 85 -0.64 8.78 -15.72
CA LEU A 85 -0.37 8.27 -14.39
C LEU A 85 -1.29 8.95 -13.37
N LYS A 86 -1.96 8.14 -12.56
CA LYS A 86 -2.77 8.52 -11.40
C LYS A 86 -2.13 7.92 -10.15
N ILE A 87 -2.23 8.65 -9.04
CA ILE A 87 -1.61 8.28 -7.78
C ILE A 87 -2.62 8.52 -6.65
N LEU A 88 -2.78 7.54 -5.78
CA LEU A 88 -3.52 7.64 -4.53
C LEU A 88 -2.58 7.23 -3.39
N SER A 89 -2.55 8.04 -2.33
CA SER A 89 -1.84 7.68 -1.11
C SER A 89 -2.82 7.63 0.06
N VAL A 90 -2.77 6.54 0.82
CA VAL A 90 -3.60 6.33 2.01
C VAL A 90 -2.67 6.15 3.20
N ARG A 91 -2.80 7.04 4.18
CA ARG A 91 -2.04 6.97 5.42
C ARG A 91 -2.86 6.25 6.48
N LEU A 92 -2.28 5.22 7.08
CA LEU A 92 -2.88 4.47 8.18
C LEU A 92 -1.95 4.59 9.39
N PRO A 93 -2.41 5.18 10.51
CA PRO A 93 -1.68 5.09 11.76
C PRO A 93 -1.87 3.67 12.33
N ILE A 94 -0.78 2.92 12.48
CA ILE A 94 -0.79 1.53 12.99
C ILE A 94 0.20 1.37 14.15
#